data_AF-A0A542TJ89-F1
#
_entry.id   AF-A0A542TJ89-F1
#
_cell.length_a   1.000
_cell.length_b   1.000
_cell.length_c   1.000
_cell.angle_alpha   90.00
_cell.angle_beta   90.00
_cell.angle_gamma   90.00
#
_symmetry.space_group_name_H-M   'P 1'
#
loop_
_entity.id
_entity.type
_entity.pdbx_description
1 polymer ?
#
loop_
_entity_poly.entity_id
_entity_poly.type
_entity_poly.pdbx_seq_one_letter_code
_entity_poly.pdbx_strand_id
1 'polypeptide(L)'
;MVRRKREKKRRPPFGMPKGIVLLATPEGWRHSVLTVEGGMLCGRLAGVPVNAGPAEARAAAAAMVVGLAHDFHEVPVDVTWDPPREHGSWTAQVTVAATPSNACG
;
A
#
# COMPACT_ATOMS: atom_id res chain seq x y z
N MET A 1 9.44 2.07 41.51
CA MET A 1 10.02 2.02 40.15
C MET A 1 9.09 1.22 39.25
N VAL A 2 8.40 1.88 38.32
CA VAL A 2 7.55 1.21 37.32
C VAL A 2 8.45 0.45 36.35
N ARG A 3 8.45 -0.89 36.43
CA ARG A 3 9.04 -1.72 35.39
C ARG A 3 8.18 -1.57 34.14
N ARG A 4 8.62 -0.75 33.18
CA ARG A 4 8.03 -0.72 31.83
C ARG A 4 8.15 -2.13 31.25
N LYS A 5 7.00 -2.82 31.16
CA LYS A 5 6.89 -4.09 30.45
C LYS A 5 7.22 -3.78 29.00
N ARG A 6 8.39 -4.22 28.50
CA ARG A 6 8.69 -4.21 27.07
C ARG A 6 7.55 -5.00 26.41
N GLU A 7 6.63 -4.29 25.76
CA GLU A 7 5.71 -4.92 24.82
C GLU A 7 6.58 -5.64 23.81
N LYS A 8 6.53 -6.98 23.82
CA LYS A 8 7.06 -7.78 22.72
C LYS A 8 6.35 -7.23 21.49
N LYS A 9 7.07 -6.55 20.59
CA LYS A 9 6.51 -6.05 19.33
C LYS A 9 5.77 -7.23 18.69
N ARG A 10 4.43 -7.21 18.78
CA ARG A 10 3.60 -8.24 18.17
C ARG A 10 3.89 -8.15 16.68
N ARG A 11 4.03 -9.28 16.01
CA ARG A 11 4.13 -9.28 14.55
C ARG A 11 2.98 -8.44 14.02
N PRO A 12 3.24 -7.50 13.09
CA PRO A 12 2.17 -6.72 12.50
C PRO A 12 1.11 -7.66 11.92
N PRO A 13 -0.18 -7.28 11.96
CA PRO A 13 -1.27 -8.11 11.44
C PRO A 13 -1.16 -8.37 9.93
N PHE A 14 -0.35 -7.57 9.23
CA PHE A 14 -0.13 -7.63 7.79
C PHE A 14 1.37 -7.65 7.48
N GLY A 15 1.77 -8.37 6.43
CA GLY A 15 3.14 -8.36 5.93
C GLY A 15 3.53 -7.04 5.27
N MET A 16 4.83 -6.86 4.99
CA MET A 16 5.32 -5.65 4.32
C MET A 16 4.81 -5.59 2.88
N PRO A 17 4.12 -4.52 2.43
CA PRO A 17 3.66 -4.41 1.05
C PRO A 17 4.83 -4.43 0.05
N LYS A 18 4.68 -5.23 -1.01
CA LYS A 18 5.64 -5.37 -2.13
C LYS A 18 5.04 -4.93 -3.46
N GLY A 19 3.73 -5.09 -3.64
CA GLY A 19 3.05 -4.74 -4.87
C GLY A 19 1.55 -4.62 -4.67
N ILE A 20 0.88 -4.03 -5.64
CA ILE A 20 -0.57 -3.93 -5.67
C ILE A 20 -1.09 -4.14 -7.08
N VAL A 21 -2.21 -4.85 -7.18
CA VAL A 21 -3.05 -4.92 -8.37
C VAL A 21 -4.32 -4.16 -8.08
N LEU A 22 -4.71 -3.26 -8.97
CA LEU A 22 -5.95 -2.49 -8.94
C LEU A 22 -6.81 -2.89 -10.13
N LEU A 23 -8.07 -3.20 -9.86
CA LEU A 23 -9.04 -3.68 -10.85
C LEU A 23 -10.27 -2.77 -10.83
N ALA A 24 -10.68 -2.33 -12.02
CA ALA A 24 -11.97 -1.69 -12.23
C ALA A 24 -13.05 -2.75 -12.37
N THR A 25 -14.12 -2.65 -11.59
CA THR A 25 -15.33 -3.48 -11.71
C THR A 25 -16.57 -2.60 -11.82
N PRO A 26 -17.71 -3.13 -12.33
CA PRO A 26 -18.95 -2.36 -12.41
C PRO A 26 -19.45 -1.85 -11.04
N GLU A 27 -19.06 -2.52 -9.96
CA GLU A 27 -19.42 -2.16 -8.58
C GLU A 27 -18.37 -1.29 -7.88
N GLY A 28 -17.31 -0.92 -8.59
CA GLY A 28 -16.25 -0.02 -8.14
C GLY A 28 -14.86 -0.62 -8.25
N TRP A 29 -13.97 -0.16 -7.37
CA TRP A 29 -12.55 -0.48 -7.47
C TRP A 29 -12.15 -1.57 -6.49
N ARG A 30 -11.49 -2.63 -6.97
CA ARG A 30 -10.95 -3.72 -6.15
C ARG A 30 -9.44 -3.68 -6.16
N HIS A 31 -8.83 -4.10 -5.05
CA HIS A 31 -7.38 -4.20 -4.95
C HIS A 31 -6.94 -5.55 -4.39
N SER A 32 -5.73 -5.95 -4.75
CA SER A 32 -4.98 -7.05 -4.16
C SER A 32 -3.57 -6.55 -3.85
N VAL A 33 -3.22 -6.44 -2.57
CA VAL A 33 -1.87 -6.09 -2.11
C VAL A 33 -1.08 -7.37 -1.89
N LEU A 34 0.09 -7.47 -2.51
CA LEU A 34 1.04 -8.55 -2.32
C LEU A 34 2.05 -8.15 -1.24
N THR A 35 2.34 -9.06 -0.31
CA THR A 35 3.36 -8.84 0.72
C THR A 35 4.66 -9.56 0.40
N VAL A 36 5.77 -9.11 0.99
CA VAL A 36 7.11 -9.70 0.80
C VAL A 36 7.13 -11.18 1.20
N GLU A 37 6.36 -11.55 2.22
CA GLU A 37 6.24 -12.91 2.76
C GLU A 37 5.34 -13.83 1.91
N GLY A 38 4.84 -13.35 0.77
CA GLY A 38 3.94 -14.09 -0.11
C GLY A 38 2.46 -14.05 0.31
N GLY A 39 2.11 -13.20 1.28
CA GLY A 39 0.73 -12.94 1.66
C GLY A 39 0.00 -12.08 0.64
N MET A 40 -1.33 -12.11 0.69
CA MET A 40 -2.20 -11.28 -0.16
C MET A 40 -3.35 -10.68 0.63
N LEU A 41 -3.61 -9.38 0.45
CA LEU A 41 -4.72 -8.65 1.05
C LEU A 41 -5.64 -8.13 -0.05
N CYS A 42 -6.85 -8.70 -0.11
CA CYS A 42 -7.86 -8.33 -1.10
C CYS A 42 -8.94 -7.46 -0.47
N GLY A 43 -9.43 -6.48 -1.22
CA GLY A 43 -10.47 -5.59 -0.73
C GLY A 43 -11.11 -4.73 -1.80
N ARG A 44 -12.10 -3.95 -1.38
CA ARG A 44 -12.65 -2.84 -2.15
C ARG A 44 -11.92 -1.58 -1.72
N LEU A 45 -11.56 -0.75 -2.69
CA LEU A 45 -10.98 0.56 -2.43
C LEU A 45 -12.05 1.47 -1.83
N ALA A 46 -11.89 1.82 -0.57
CA ALA A 46 -12.82 2.69 0.15
C ALA A 46 -12.63 4.15 -0.24
N GLY A 47 -13.71 4.94 -0.15
CA GLY A 47 -13.65 6.39 -0.38
C GLY A 47 -13.48 6.82 -1.85
N VAL A 48 -13.53 5.88 -2.79
CA VAL A 48 -13.43 6.16 -4.24
C VAL A 48 -14.79 5.90 -4.90
N PRO A 49 -15.38 6.87 -5.62
CA PRO A 49 -16.60 6.66 -6.38
C PRO A 49 -16.50 5.53 -7.40
N VAL A 50 -17.60 4.84 -7.68
CA VAL A 50 -17.66 3.76 -8.68
C VAL A 50 -17.23 4.23 -10.08
N ASN A 51 -17.53 5.48 -10.42
CA ASN A 51 -17.22 6.12 -11.70
C ASN A 51 -15.92 6.94 -11.67
N ALA A 52 -15.12 6.85 -10.59
CA ALA A 52 -13.82 7.52 -10.53
C ALA A 52 -12.92 7.07 -11.69
N GLY A 53 -12.10 7.98 -12.19
CA GLY A 53 -11.15 7.66 -13.25
C GLY A 53 -9.98 6.81 -12.74
N PRO A 54 -9.25 6.10 -13.62
CA PRO A 54 -8.09 5.30 -13.24
C PRO A 54 -6.98 6.08 -12.52
N ALA A 55 -6.83 7.39 -12.78
CA ALA A 55 -5.84 8.21 -12.08
C ALA A 55 -6.20 8.39 -10.59
N GLU A 56 -7.45 8.70 -10.29
CA GLU A 56 -7.95 8.89 -8.93
C GLU A 56 -7.90 7.58 -8.13
N ALA A 57 -8.38 6.48 -8.74
CA ALA A 57 -8.34 5.18 -8.09
C ALA A 57 -6.89 4.71 -7.80
N ARG A 58 -5.95 4.97 -8.72
CA ARG A 58 -4.52 4.69 -8.49
C ARG A 58 -3.94 5.55 -7.38
N ALA A 59 -4.27 6.83 -7.29
CA ALA A 59 -3.82 7.70 -6.22
C ALA A 59 -4.33 7.25 -4.85
N ALA A 60 -5.62 6.92 -4.75
CA ALA A 60 -6.23 6.41 -3.53
C ALA A 60 -5.65 5.04 -3.12
N ALA A 61 -5.43 4.13 -4.08
CA ALA A 61 -4.80 2.85 -3.82
C ALA A 61 -3.35 3.00 -3.34
N ALA A 62 -2.59 3.93 -3.92
CA ALA A 62 -1.24 4.25 -3.46
C ALA A 62 -1.24 4.81 -2.03
N ALA A 63 -2.13 5.75 -1.72
CA ALA A 63 -2.27 6.30 -0.37
C ALA A 63 -2.61 5.23 0.67
N MET A 64 -3.50 4.29 0.33
CA MET A 64 -3.82 3.14 1.19
C MET A 64 -2.61 2.25 1.44
N VAL A 65 -1.81 1.95 0.42
CA VAL A 65 -0.58 1.13 0.58
C VAL A 65 0.47 1.85 1.42
N VAL A 66 0.65 3.15 1.22
CA VAL A 66 1.55 3.98 2.04
C VAL A 66 1.10 3.97 3.51
N GLY A 67 -0.21 4.12 3.76
CA GLY A 67 -0.77 4.00 5.11
C GLY A 67 -0.52 2.63 5.73
N LEU A 68 -0.74 1.53 4.99
CA LEU A 68 -0.46 0.18 5.50
C LEU A 68 1.02 -0.02 5.88
N ALA A 69 1.95 0.45 5.05
CA ALA A 69 3.39 0.35 5.33
C ALA A 69 3.77 1.22 6.54
N HIS A 70 3.25 2.43 6.63
CA HIS A 70 3.52 3.34 7.73
C HIS A 70 2.93 2.84 9.05
N ASP A 71 1.63 2.51 9.08
CA ASP A 71 0.90 2.23 10.32
C ASP A 71 1.29 0.89 10.96
N PHE A 72 1.69 -0.10 10.14
CA PHE A 72 2.03 -1.44 10.61
C PHE A 72 3.53 -1.73 10.65
N HIS A 73 4.32 -1.04 9.83
CA HIS A 73 5.77 -1.29 9.72
C HIS A 73 6.63 -0.06 10.04
N GLU A 74 6.05 1.13 10.19
CA GLU A 74 6.76 2.40 10.39
C GLU A 74 7.78 2.68 9.25
N VAL A 75 7.49 2.18 8.04
CA VAL A 75 8.39 2.28 6.88
C VAL A 75 7.76 3.18 5.82
N PRO A 76 8.45 4.25 5.38
CA PRO A 76 8.00 5.03 4.24
C PRO A 76 8.21 4.22 2.95
N VAL A 77 7.22 4.27 2.06
CA VAL A 77 7.26 3.55 0.79
C VAL A 77 6.80 4.44 -0.36
N ASP A 78 7.34 4.16 -1.53
CA ASP A 78 6.90 4.71 -2.81
C ASP A 78 6.13 3.66 -3.59
N VAL A 79 5.09 4.08 -4.32
CA VAL A 79 4.26 3.24 -5.17
C VAL A 79 4.46 3.66 -6.61
N THR A 80 5.05 2.79 -7.42
CA THR A 80 5.33 3.05 -8.84
C THR A 80 4.41 2.21 -9.71
N TRP A 81 3.51 2.85 -10.45
CA TRP A 81 2.59 2.18 -11.36
C TRP A 81 3.30 1.76 -12.65
N ASP A 82 3.12 0.50 -13.02
CA ASP A 82 3.56 -0.02 -14.29
C ASP A 82 2.71 0.57 -15.44
N PRO A 83 3.25 0.61 -16.67
CA PRO A 83 2.44 0.89 -17.85
C PRO A 83 1.24 -0.08 -17.93
N PRO A 84 0.02 0.41 -18.20
CA PRO A 84 -1.16 -0.44 -18.24
C PRO A 84 -1.00 -1.50 -19.33
N ARG A 85 -1.04 -2.78 -18.92
CA ARG A 85 -0.93 -3.92 -19.84
C ARG A 85 -2.29 -4.37 -20.36
N GLU A 86 -3.34 -4.17 -19.56
CA GLU A 86 -4.69 -4.62 -19.81
C GLU A 86 -5.69 -3.50 -19.51
N HIS A 87 -6.82 -3.49 -20.20
CA HIS A 87 -7.89 -2.53 -19.94
C HIS A 87 -8.55 -2.88 -18.61
N GLY A 88 -8.59 -1.94 -17.66
CA GLY A 88 -9.25 -2.15 -16.37
C GLY A 88 -8.38 -2.81 -15.29
N SER A 89 -7.10 -3.07 -15.57
CA SER A 89 -6.15 -3.63 -14.60
C SER A 89 -4.85 -2.82 -14.58
N TRP A 90 -4.40 -2.47 -13.38
CA TRP A 90 -3.16 -1.73 -13.16
C TRP A 90 -2.34 -2.40 -12.07
N THR A 91 -1.05 -2.57 -12.33
CA THR A 91 -0.10 -3.09 -11.34
C THR A 91 0.84 -1.98 -10.90
N ALA A 92 1.26 -2.03 -9.65
CA ALA A 92 2.33 -1.18 -9.12
C ALA A 92 3.28 -1.98 -8.25
N GLN A 93 4.54 -1.57 -8.29
CA GLN A 93 5.58 -2.02 -7.38
C GLN A 93 5.65 -1.08 -6.18
N VAL A 94 5.92 -1.65 -5.00
CA VAL A 94 6.14 -0.91 -3.76
C VAL A 94 7.61 -1.03 -3.39
N THR A 95 8.26 0.12 -3.22
CA THR A 95 9.67 0.20 -2.83
C THR A 95 9.80 0.99 -1.54
N VAL A 96 10.71 0.58 -0.65
CA VAL A 96 11.03 1.38 0.54
C VAL A 96 11.62 2.71 0.07
N ALA A 97 11.02 3.82 0.52
CA ALA A 97 11.51 5.14 0.20
C ALA A 97 12.87 5.32 0.88
N ALA A 98 13.85 5.80 0.13
CA ALA A 98 15.08 6.26 0.74
C ALA A 98 14.72 7.44 1.66
N THR A 99 15.14 7.39 2.92
CA THR A 99 15.09 8.61 3.74
C THR A 99 15.98 9.64 3.05
N PRO A 100 15.47 10.84 2.71
CA PRO A 100 16.36 11.88 2.24
C PRO A 100 17.36 12.11 3.36
N SER A 101 18.64 11.86 3.07
CA SER A 101 19.72 12.28 3.94
C SER A 101 19.61 13.80 4.06
N ASN A 102 19.04 14.28 5.16
CA ASN A 102 19.17 15.68 5.53
C ASN A 102 20.66 15.91 5.81
N ALA A 103 21.40 16.30 4.78
CA ALA A 103 22.68 16.95 4.93
C ALA A 103 22.40 18.32 5.55
N CYS A 104 22.63 18.43 6.87
CA CYS A 104 22.73 19.72 7.53
C CYS A 104 23.90 20.49 6.90
N GLY A 105 23.61 21.65 6.31
CA GLY A 105 24.58 22.70 6.00
C GLY A 105 24.48 23.81 7.03
#